data_AF-A0AAW4TEZ8-F1
#
_entry.id   AF-A0AAW4TEZ8-F1
#
_cell.length_a   1.000
_cell.length_b   1.000
_cell.length_c   1.000
_cell.angle_alpha   90.00
_cell.angle_beta   90.00
_cell.angle_gamma   90.00
#
_symmetry.space_group_name_H-M   'P 1'
#
loop_
_entity.id
_entity.type
_entity.pdbx_description
1 polymer ?
#
loop_
_entity_poly.entity_id
_entity_poly.type
_entity_poly.pdbx_seq_one_letter_code
_entity_poly.pdbx_strand_id
1 'polypeptide(L)'
;MKNVLRFAVATAAAALLSPAFAQTDASPSAQGLTRAEVIDQLKQAYLDGELPTNDGNYPPNAATRARNRELVQAASPAWLAHVPPASQATSQQ
;
A
#
# COMPACT_ATOMS: atom_id res chain seq x y z
N MET A 1 -54.12 7.86 -56.38
CA MET A 1 -55.08 8.28 -55.34
C MET A 1 -54.30 8.50 -54.05
N LYS A 2 -54.40 9.68 -53.43
CA LYS A 2 -53.86 9.92 -52.07
C LYS A 2 -54.53 8.92 -51.11
N ASN A 3 -53.83 8.48 -50.07
CA ASN A 3 -54.39 8.36 -48.71
C ASN A 3 -53.26 8.25 -47.69
N VAL A 4 -53.09 9.34 -46.95
CA VAL A 4 -52.27 9.47 -45.74
C VAL A 4 -53.00 8.81 -44.58
N LEU A 5 -52.31 8.05 -43.73
CA LEU A 5 -52.77 7.80 -42.38
C LEU A 5 -51.58 7.73 -41.42
N ARG A 6 -51.49 8.76 -40.59
CA ARG A 6 -50.55 8.90 -39.48
C ARG A 6 -51.21 8.27 -38.26
N PHE A 7 -50.54 7.31 -37.63
CA PHE A 7 -50.84 6.90 -36.26
C PHE A 7 -49.53 6.90 -35.48
N ALA A 8 -49.23 8.02 -34.83
CA ALA A 8 -48.20 8.07 -33.80
C ALA A 8 -48.87 7.68 -32.48
N VAL A 9 -48.67 6.43 -32.04
CA VAL A 9 -49.03 6.00 -30.70
C VAL A 9 -47.90 6.44 -29.78
N ALA A 10 -48.18 7.47 -28.98
CA ALA A 10 -47.36 7.84 -27.84
C ALA A 10 -47.73 6.91 -26.67
N THR A 11 -46.78 6.11 -26.18
CA THR A 11 -46.62 5.74 -24.76
C THR A 11 -45.48 4.73 -24.63
N ALA A 12 -44.33 5.19 -24.11
CA ALA A 12 -43.39 4.31 -23.44
C ALA A 12 -42.78 5.11 -22.29
N ALA A 13 -43.38 4.97 -21.11
CA ALA A 13 -42.81 5.40 -19.85
C ALA A 13 -41.56 4.54 -19.59
N ALA A 14 -40.39 5.02 -20.00
CA ALA A 14 -39.13 4.43 -19.59
C ALA A 14 -38.87 4.84 -18.14
N ALA A 15 -39.09 3.89 -17.22
CA ALA A 15 -38.73 4.02 -15.83
C ALA A 15 -37.26 4.47 -15.72
N LEU A 16 -37.05 5.58 -15.01
CA LEU A 16 -35.74 6.06 -14.61
C LEU A 16 -35.12 5.01 -13.66
N LEU A 17 -34.46 3.99 -14.21
CA LEU A 17 -33.45 3.26 -13.46
C LEU A 17 -32.26 4.20 -13.32
N SER A 18 -32.29 5.04 -12.28
CA SER A 18 -31.09 5.73 -11.82
C SER A 18 -30.07 4.67 -11.47
N PRO A 19 -28.93 4.56 -12.19
CA PRO A 19 -27.82 3.81 -11.67
C PRO A 19 -27.26 4.64 -10.51
N ALA A 20 -27.72 4.37 -9.30
CA ALA A 20 -27.10 4.87 -8.07
C ALA A 20 -25.80 4.08 -7.83
N PHE A 21 -24.86 4.14 -8.78
CA PHE A 21 -23.48 3.77 -8.47
C PHE A 21 -22.89 4.94 -7.70
N ALA A 22 -22.39 4.69 -6.50
CA ALA A 22 -21.51 5.61 -5.82
C ALA A 22 -20.34 5.88 -6.78
N GLN A 23 -20.26 7.11 -7.30
CA GLN A 23 -19.04 7.61 -7.91
C GLN A 23 -18.02 7.74 -6.78
N THR A 24 -17.33 6.64 -6.47
CA THR A 24 -16.09 6.74 -5.71
C THR A 24 -15.18 7.57 -6.61
N ASP A 25 -14.83 8.79 -6.18
CA ASP A 25 -13.71 9.52 -6.76
C ASP A 25 -12.57 8.51 -6.85
N ALA A 26 -12.28 8.06 -8.08
CA ALA A 26 -11.13 7.24 -8.36
C ALA A 26 -9.91 8.16 -8.26
N SER A 27 -9.63 8.65 -7.04
CA SER A 27 -8.28 9.04 -6.69
C SER A 27 -7.43 7.85 -7.08
N PRO A 28 -6.40 8.03 -7.93
CA PRO A 28 -5.51 6.94 -8.26
C PRO A 28 -5.06 6.34 -6.92
N SER A 29 -5.39 5.07 -6.71
CA SER A 29 -4.96 4.36 -5.51
C SER A 29 -3.45 4.56 -5.44
N ALA A 30 -2.98 5.27 -4.41
CA ALA A 30 -1.56 5.49 -4.20
C ALA A 30 -0.89 4.13 -4.39
N GLN A 31 0.02 4.04 -5.36
CA GLN A 31 0.69 2.80 -5.68
C GLN A 31 1.37 2.34 -4.40
N GLY A 32 0.87 1.24 -3.84
CA GLY A 32 1.41 0.69 -2.60
C GLY A 32 2.88 0.32 -2.78
N LEU A 33 3.59 0.20 -1.66
CA LEU A 33 4.98 -0.24 -1.66
C LEU A 33 5.15 -1.53 -2.46
N THR A 34 6.12 -1.53 -3.34
CA THR A 34 6.57 -2.73 -4.02
C THR A 34 7.16 -3.71 -3.01
N ARG A 35 7.17 -4.99 -3.37
CA ARG A 35 7.76 -6.03 -2.51
C ARG A 35 9.23 -5.75 -2.17
N ALA A 36 9.99 -5.18 -3.11
CA ALA A 36 11.39 -4.83 -2.90
C ALA A 36 11.54 -3.76 -1.82
N GLU A 37 10.75 -2.69 -1.89
CA GLU A 37 10.77 -1.61 -0.91
C GLU A 37 10.32 -2.07 0.48
N VAL A 38 9.36 -3.01 0.57
CA VAL A 38 8.97 -3.62 1.85
C VAL A 38 10.13 -4.42 2.45
N ILE A 39 10.82 -5.21 1.63
CA ILE A 39 11.98 -5.99 2.10
C ILE A 39 13.07 -5.05 2.62
N ASP A 40 13.35 -3.94 1.94
CA ASP A 40 14.37 -2.99 2.39
C ASP A 40 13.98 -2.27 3.68
N GLN A 41 12.70 -1.91 3.85
CA GLN A 41 12.19 -1.40 5.13
C GLN A 41 12.32 -2.43 6.26
N LEU A 42 12.04 -3.70 6.00
CA LEU A 42 12.21 -4.75 7.00
C LEU A 42 13.67 -4.89 7.42
N LYS A 43 14.62 -4.86 6.47
CA LYS A 43 16.06 -4.87 6.78
C LYS A 43 16.43 -3.69 7.69
N GLN A 44 15.95 -2.49 7.39
CA GLN A 44 16.17 -1.31 8.24
C GLN A 44 15.57 -1.51 9.65
N ALA A 45 14.33 -2.01 9.76
CA ALA A 45 13.71 -2.27 11.05
C ALA A 45 14.50 -3.28 11.92
N TYR A 46 15.15 -4.28 11.30
CA TYR A 46 16.09 -5.16 12.01
C TYR A 46 17.35 -4.42 12.47
N LEU A 47 17.91 -3.53 11.65
CA LEU A 47 19.10 -2.74 11.99
C LEU A 47 18.83 -1.71 13.09
N ASP A 48 17.64 -1.11 13.10
CA ASP A 48 17.19 -0.17 14.14
C ASP A 48 16.88 -0.90 15.46
N GLY A 49 16.61 -2.20 15.38
CA GLY A 49 16.21 -3.05 16.50
C GLY A 49 14.71 -3.04 16.78
N GLU A 50 13.90 -2.48 15.90
CA GLU A 50 12.43 -2.56 15.99
C GLU A 50 11.94 -4.01 15.84
N LEU A 51 12.68 -4.81 15.07
CA LEU A 51 12.43 -6.24 14.91
C LEU A 51 13.61 -7.09 15.42
N PRO A 52 13.34 -8.31 15.92
CA PRO A 52 12.01 -8.90 16.12
C PRO A 52 11.32 -8.36 17.38
N THR A 53 9.99 -8.29 17.36
CA THR A 53 9.18 -8.01 18.55
C THR A 53 7.91 -8.85 18.54
N ASN A 54 7.25 -8.97 19.69
CA ASN A 54 5.97 -9.66 19.82
C ASN A 54 4.85 -8.66 20.12
N ASP A 55 3.60 -9.09 19.99
CA ASP A 55 2.42 -8.22 20.13
C ASP A 55 2.30 -7.60 21.54
N GLY A 56 2.78 -8.30 22.58
CA GLY A 56 2.74 -7.81 23.97
C GLY A 56 3.81 -6.78 24.31
N ASN A 57 4.79 -6.58 23.42
CA ASN A 57 5.89 -5.64 23.56
C ASN A 57 6.01 -4.78 22.29
N TYR A 58 4.88 -4.49 21.64
CA TYR A 58 4.82 -3.57 20.51
C TYR A 58 4.23 -2.22 20.94
N PRO A 59 4.90 -1.09 20.66
CA PRO A 59 6.26 -0.99 20.10
C PRO A 59 7.33 -1.42 21.11
N PRO A 60 8.49 -1.96 20.66
CA PRO A 60 9.53 -2.45 21.54
C PRO A 60 10.12 -1.33 22.39
N ASN A 61 10.29 -1.59 23.68
CA ASN A 61 11.00 -0.68 24.57
C ASN A 61 12.50 -0.59 24.20
N ALA A 62 13.20 0.40 24.75
CA ALA A 62 14.60 0.66 24.41
C ALA A 62 15.55 -0.50 24.71
N ALA A 63 15.32 -1.25 25.78
CA ALA A 63 16.13 -2.41 26.14
C ALA A 63 15.92 -3.55 25.13
N THR A 64 14.68 -3.80 24.70
CA THR A 64 14.39 -4.76 23.63
C THR A 64 15.07 -4.33 22.32
N ARG A 65 15.00 -3.06 21.94
CA ARG A 65 15.67 -2.59 20.70
C ARG A 65 17.18 -2.78 20.75
N ALA A 66 17.82 -2.48 21.88
CA ALA A 66 19.25 -2.73 22.07
C ALA A 66 19.58 -4.22 21.90
N ARG A 67 18.81 -5.09 22.56
CA ARG A 67 18.96 -6.54 22.45
C ARG A 67 18.78 -7.04 21.03
N ASN A 68 17.80 -6.51 20.30
CA ASN A 68 17.53 -6.89 18.92
C ASN A 68 18.69 -6.56 17.99
N ARG A 69 19.30 -5.37 18.13
CA ARG A 69 20.49 -5.01 17.36
C ARG A 69 21.67 -5.95 17.64
N GLU A 70 21.89 -6.31 18.90
CA GLU A 70 22.91 -7.30 19.28
C GLU A 70 22.63 -8.65 18.61
N LEU A 71 21.37 -9.11 18.60
CA LEU A 71 20.99 -10.37 17.98
C LEU A 71 21.24 -10.36 16.47
N VAL A 72 20.91 -9.28 15.78
CA VAL A 72 21.16 -9.15 14.33
C VAL A 72 22.65 -9.17 14.03
N GLN A 73 23.47 -8.46 14.82
CA GLN A 73 24.93 -8.48 14.67
C GLN A 73 25.51 -9.88 14.95
N ALA A 74 25.08 -10.52 16.04
CA ALA A 74 25.55 -11.85 16.42
C ALA A 74 25.16 -12.93 15.40
N ALA A 75 23.94 -12.86 14.85
CA ALA A 75 23.48 -13.79 13.83
C ALA A 75 24.13 -13.55 12.47
N SER A 76 24.56 -12.31 12.18
CA SER A 76 25.19 -11.90 10.91
C SER A 76 24.48 -12.51 9.68
N PRO A 77 23.19 -12.22 9.49
CA PRO A 77 22.39 -12.88 8.45
C PRO A 77 22.90 -12.53 7.05
N ALA A 78 22.76 -13.43 6.09
CA ALA A 78 23.30 -13.25 4.74
C ALA A 78 22.82 -11.97 4.02
N TRP A 79 21.62 -11.48 4.34
CA TRP A 79 21.09 -10.23 3.77
C TRP A 79 21.84 -8.98 4.28
N LEU A 80 22.48 -9.05 5.45
CA LEU A 80 23.20 -7.93 6.06
C LEU A 80 24.39 -7.48 5.19
N ALA A 81 25.07 -8.42 4.54
CA ALA A 81 26.17 -8.15 3.61
C ALA A 81 25.74 -7.33 2.39
N HIS A 82 24.43 -7.30 2.09
CA HIS A 82 23.85 -6.63 0.92
C HIS A 82 23.20 -5.29 1.28
N VAL A 83 23.26 -4.87 2.55
CA VAL A 83 22.77 -3.54 2.96
C VAL A 83 23.87 -2.51 2.71
N PRO A 84 23.65 -1.52 1.83
CA PRO A 84 24.62 -0.45 1.67
C PRO A 84 24.76 0.33 2.98
N PRO A 85 25.98 0.71 3.40
CA PRO A 85 26.16 1.59 4.55
C PRO A 85 25.40 2.90 4.32
N ALA A 86 24.77 3.44 5.39
CA ALA A 86 23.81 4.55 5.36
C ALA A 86 24.30 5.88 4.73
N SER A 87 25.53 5.92 4.22
CA SER A 87 26.19 7.09 3.64
C SER A 87 25.69 7.52 2.26
N GLN A 88 24.61 6.93 1.71
CA GLN A 88 24.09 7.31 0.38
C GLN A 88 22.63 7.83 0.36
N ALA A 89 21.97 7.96 1.51
CA ALA A 89 20.57 8.40 1.59
C ALA A 89 20.38 9.92 1.84
N THR A 90 21.45 10.69 1.99
CA THR A 90 21.39 12.16 2.17
C THR A 90 22.56 12.78 1.42
N SER A 91 22.42 12.94 0.11
CA SER A 91 23.20 13.84 -0.75
C SER A 91 22.73 13.67 -2.19
N GLN A 92 21.45 13.92 -2.50
CA GLN A 92 20.95 14.22 -3.86
C GLN A 92 19.45 14.51 -3.76
N GLN A 93 19.06 15.72 -3.31
CA GLN A 93 18.01 16.56 -3.93
C GLN A 93 17.90 17.90 -3.20
#